data_AF-A0A7J5D1J1-F1
#
_entry.id   AF-A0A7J5D1J1-F1
#
_cell.length_a   1.000
_cell.length_b   1.000
_cell.length_c   1.000
_cell.angle_alpha   90.00
_cell.angle_beta   90.00
_cell.angle_gamma   90.00
#
_symmetry.space_group_name_H-M   'P 1'
#
loop_
_entity.id
_entity.type
_entity.pdbx_description
1 polymer ?
#
loop_
_entity_poly.entity_id
_entity_poly.type
_entity_poly.pdbx_seq_one_letter_code
_entity_poly.pdbx_strand_id
1 'polypeptide(L)'
;MADLQAQHDESSARAGELRDQIAHLTAALIEIEARLADLATTQKVITERVPPGTEPDTPETNTTYQAIVNAFNPHPHQEFRARELHELLGMPTDEATVNITRSRLGRLTRQGFLTQPGQGRYQKRT
;
A
#
# COMPACT_ATOMS: atom_id res chain seq x y z
N MET A 1 39.77 13.17 42.76
CA MET A 1 40.19 14.04 41.64
C MET A 1 40.31 13.23 40.35
N ALA A 2 41.17 12.21 40.27
CA ALA A 2 41.30 11.39 39.05
C ALA A 2 40.00 10.68 38.61
N ASP A 3 39.22 10.18 39.57
CA ASP A 3 37.96 9.46 39.28
C ASP A 3 36.85 10.38 38.72
N LEU A 4 36.77 11.62 39.20
CA LEU A 4 35.85 12.64 38.66
C LEU A 4 36.23 13.08 37.25
N GLN A 5 37.53 13.17 36.95
CA GLN A 5 38.00 13.50 35.61
C GLN A 5 37.63 12.39 34.62
N ALA A 6 37.82 11.12 35.01
CA ALA A 6 37.43 9.98 34.18
C ALA A 6 35.91 9.96 33.88
N GLN A 7 35.07 10.22 34.89
CA GLN A 7 33.61 10.33 34.71
C GLN A 7 33.22 11.50 33.80
N HIS A 8 33.92 12.63 33.91
CA HIS A 8 33.70 13.79 33.03
C HIS A 8 34.04 13.46 31.58
N ASP A 9 35.17 12.80 31.35
CA ASP A 9 35.63 12.45 30.00
C ASP A 9 34.70 11.42 29.35
N GLU A 10 34.23 10.43 30.12
CA GLU A 10 33.23 9.45 29.67
C GLU A 10 31.89 10.11 29.32
N SER A 11 31.42 11.03 30.17
CA SER A 11 30.18 11.77 29.94
C SER A 11 30.30 12.68 28.70
N SER A 12 31.46 13.27 28.49
CA SER A 12 31.77 14.11 27.32
C SER A 12 31.80 13.29 26.03
N ALA A 13 32.40 12.09 26.07
CA ALA A 13 32.40 11.16 24.95
C ALA A 13 30.98 10.72 24.56
N ARG A 14 30.17 10.30 25.54
CA ARG A 14 28.75 9.95 25.33
C ARG A 14 27.94 11.12 24.75
N ALA A 15 28.18 12.34 25.23
CA ALA A 15 27.53 13.53 24.69
C ALA A 15 27.95 13.81 23.24
N GLY A 16 29.19 13.51 22.86
CA GLY A 16 29.67 13.56 21.47
C GLY A 16 28.94 12.55 20.59
N GLU A 17 28.93 11.28 21.01
CA GLU A 17 28.23 10.21 20.29
C GLU A 17 26.74 10.51 20.08
N LEU A 18 26.06 11.05 21.10
CA LEU A 18 24.66 11.40 20.99
C LEU A 18 24.44 12.56 20.01
N ARG A 19 25.34 13.55 19.96
CA ARG A 19 25.26 14.63 18.97
C ARG A 19 25.45 14.11 17.55
N ASP A 20 26.38 13.17 17.35
CA ASP A 20 26.62 12.55 16.05
C ASP A 20 25.40 11.73 15.60
N GLN A 21 24.76 11.00 16.52
CA GLN A 21 23.52 10.28 16.24
C GLN A 21 22.37 11.22 15.87
N ILE A 22 22.21 12.33 16.60
CA ILE A 22 21.21 13.36 16.27
C ILE A 22 21.46 13.89 14.86
N ALA A 23 22.70 14.25 14.53
CA ALA A 23 23.05 14.75 13.20
C ALA A 23 22.73 13.74 12.09
N HIS A 24 23.06 12.45 12.32
CA HIS A 24 22.75 11.38 11.38
C HIS A 24 21.24 11.21 11.17
N LEU A 25 20.46 11.15 12.26
CA LEU A 25 19.00 11.01 12.19
C LEU A 25 18.33 12.22 11.54
N THR A 26 18.80 13.44 11.80
CA THR A 26 18.31 14.64 11.13
C THR A 26 18.56 14.58 9.63
N ALA A 27 19.75 14.15 9.20
CA ALA A 27 20.04 13.98 7.78
C ALA A 27 19.14 12.93 7.12
N ALA A 28 18.93 11.78 7.77
CA ALA A 28 18.04 10.73 7.28
C ALA A 28 16.57 11.22 7.19
N LEU A 29 16.11 12.01 8.15
CA LEU A 29 14.77 12.59 8.14
C LEU A 29 14.57 13.54 6.95
N ILE A 30 15.51 14.44 6.71
CA ILE A 30 15.49 15.37 5.56
C ILE A 30 15.42 14.59 4.25
N GLU A 31 16.18 13.50 4.12
CA GLU A 31 16.17 12.67 2.92
C GLU A 31 14.80 11.98 2.70
N ILE A 32 14.17 11.48 3.76
CA ILE A 32 12.84 10.87 3.70
C ILE A 32 11.79 11.92 3.34
N GLU A 33 11.84 13.11 3.95
CA GLU A 33 10.93 14.21 3.66
C GLU A 33 11.04 14.67 2.20
N ALA A 34 12.26 14.74 1.65
CA ALA A 34 12.48 15.02 0.23
C ALA A 34 11.84 13.95 -0.68
N ARG A 35 12.04 12.65 -0.36
CA ARG A 35 11.40 11.55 -1.10
C ARG A 35 9.87 11.62 -1.03
N LEU A 36 9.30 11.99 0.12
CA LEU A 36 7.86 12.16 0.27
C LEU A 36 7.32 13.31 -0.60
N ALA A 37 8.06 14.43 -0.70
CA ALA A 37 7.71 15.54 -1.56
C ALA A 37 7.73 15.14 -3.06
N ASP A 38 8.72 14.34 -3.47
CA ASP A 38 8.81 13.81 -4.84
C ASP A 38 7.64 12.87 -5.17
N LEU A 39 7.26 12.00 -4.24
CA LEU A 39 6.10 11.12 -4.40
C LEU A 39 4.79 11.90 -4.49
N ALA A 40 4.59 12.91 -3.62
CA ALA A 40 3.42 13.77 -3.67
C ALA A 40 3.32 14.52 -5.02
N THR A 41 4.44 15.01 -5.53
CA THR A 41 4.52 15.65 -6.85
C THR A 41 4.17 14.66 -7.96
N THR A 42 4.72 13.45 -7.90
CA THR A 42 4.43 12.38 -8.87
C THR A 42 2.94 12.02 -8.87
N GLN A 43 2.33 11.88 -7.69
CA GLN A 43 0.89 11.61 -7.56
C GLN A 43 0.04 12.73 -8.17
N LYS A 44 0.41 13.99 -7.94
CA LYS A 44 -0.25 15.15 -8.55
C LYS A 44 -0.17 15.10 -10.08
N VAL A 45 1.01 14.86 -10.64
CA VAL A 45 1.21 14.76 -12.10
C VAL A 45 0.42 13.60 -12.70
N ILE A 46 0.35 12.45 -12.03
CA ILE A 46 -0.49 11.32 -12.47
C ILE A 46 -1.96 11.75 -12.49
N THR A 47 -2.44 12.38 -11.41
CA THR A 47 -3.83 12.83 -11.30
C THR A 47 -4.19 13.84 -12.39
N GLU A 48 -3.32 14.80 -12.70
CA GLU A 48 -3.52 15.80 -13.75
C GLU A 48 -3.51 15.20 -15.17
N ARG A 49 -2.83 14.07 -15.38
CA ARG A 49 -2.77 13.37 -16.67
C ARG A 49 -3.90 12.35 -16.88
N VAL A 50 -4.66 12.03 -15.84
CA VAL A 50 -5.82 11.12 -15.94
C VAL A 50 -7.00 11.90 -16.55
N PRO A 51 -7.61 11.42 -17.65
CA PRO A 51 -8.74 12.10 -18.27
C PRO A 51 -9.95 12.21 -17.33
N PRO A 52 -10.71 13.32 -17.39
CA PRO A 52 -11.87 13.55 -16.54
C PRO A 52 -12.94 12.48 -16.85
N GLY A 53 -13.23 11.64 -15.86
CA GLY A 53 -14.07 10.44 -16.00
C GLY A 53 -13.47 9.20 -15.34
N THR A 54 -12.18 9.22 -15.01
CA THR A 54 -11.59 8.31 -14.03
C THR A 54 -11.36 9.10 -12.75
N GLU A 55 -12.41 9.24 -11.93
CA GLU A 55 -12.20 9.72 -10.56
C GLU A 55 -11.13 8.84 -9.90
N PRO A 56 -10.13 9.42 -9.22
CA PRO A 56 -9.26 8.64 -8.39
C PRO A 56 -10.13 7.95 -7.34
N ASP A 57 -10.25 6.62 -7.47
CA ASP A 57 -10.95 5.78 -6.50
C ASP A 57 -10.46 6.18 -5.10
N THR A 58 -11.38 6.52 -4.19
CA THR A 58 -11.07 6.89 -2.80
C THR A 58 -10.07 5.91 -2.19
N PRO A 59 -9.21 6.32 -1.24
CA PRO A 59 -8.19 5.43 -0.68
C PRO A 59 -8.77 4.11 -0.15
N GLU A 60 -9.99 4.12 0.41
CA GLU A 60 -10.74 2.92 0.82
C GLU A 60 -11.15 2.00 -0.35
N THR A 61 -11.43 2.58 -1.51
CA THR A 61 -11.73 1.85 -2.72
C THR A 61 -10.44 1.26 -3.31
N ASN A 62 -9.32 1.98 -3.25
CA ASN A 62 -8.00 1.50 -3.67
C ASN A 62 -7.52 0.31 -2.81
N THR A 63 -7.67 0.39 -1.48
CA THR A 63 -7.34 -0.73 -0.58
C THR A 63 -8.22 -1.95 -0.85
N THR A 64 -9.50 -1.76 -1.19
CA THR A 64 -10.40 -2.88 -1.52
C THR A 64 -10.04 -3.54 -2.85
N TYR A 65 -9.72 -2.77 -3.90
CA TYR A 65 -9.24 -3.33 -5.17
C TYR A 65 -7.93 -4.10 -4.98
N GLN A 66 -6.99 -3.56 -4.20
CA GLN A 66 -5.75 -4.23 -3.87
C GLN A 66 -5.98 -5.53 -3.10
N ALA A 67 -6.86 -5.51 -2.09
CA ALA A 67 -7.20 -6.71 -1.31
C ALA A 67 -7.79 -7.81 -2.20
N ILE A 68 -8.70 -7.45 -3.12
CA ILE A 68 -9.29 -8.39 -4.09
C ILE A 68 -8.19 -8.98 -4.99
N VAL A 69 -7.34 -8.15 -5.61
CA VAL A 69 -6.26 -8.64 -6.49
C VAL A 69 -5.27 -9.52 -5.71
N ASN A 70 -4.92 -9.13 -4.49
CA ASN A 70 -4.03 -9.90 -3.63
C ASN A 70 -4.60 -11.26 -3.23
N ALA A 71 -5.93 -11.39 -3.11
CA ALA A 71 -6.57 -12.68 -2.84
C ALA A 71 -6.33 -13.73 -3.94
N PHE A 72 -6.15 -13.27 -5.20
CA PHE A 72 -5.83 -14.16 -6.32
C PHE A 72 -4.34 -14.52 -6.41
N ASN A 73 -3.44 -13.80 -5.73
CA ASN A 73 -1.99 -14.03 -5.85
C ASN A 73 -1.55 -15.43 -5.37
N PRO A 74 -2.03 -15.96 -4.24
CA PRO A 74 -1.72 -17.32 -3.81
C PRO A 74 -2.38 -18.40 -4.67
N HIS A 75 -3.37 -18.04 -5.48
CA HIS A 75 -4.24 -18.96 -6.21
C HIS A 75 -4.35 -18.60 -7.71
N PRO A 76 -3.23 -18.54 -8.46
CA PRO A 76 -3.20 -17.98 -9.81
C PRO A 76 -4.06 -18.76 -10.81
N HIS A 77 -4.22 -20.06 -10.61
CA HIS A 77 -5.00 -20.94 -11.49
C HIS A 77 -6.41 -21.21 -10.96
N GLN A 78 -6.77 -20.71 -9.77
CA GLN A 78 -8.08 -20.95 -9.20
C GLN A 78 -9.07 -19.90 -9.68
N GLU A 79 -10.26 -20.37 -10.03
CA GLU A 79 -11.38 -19.52 -10.39
C GLU A 79 -12.23 -19.24 -9.15
N PHE A 80 -12.52 -17.97 -8.88
CA PHE A 80 -13.38 -17.56 -7.78
C PHE A 80 -14.63 -16.84 -8.28
N ARG A 81 -15.75 -17.10 -7.62
CA ARG A 81 -16.96 -16.27 -7.66
C ARG A 81 -16.83 -15.14 -6.64
N ALA A 82 -17.59 -14.06 -6.85
CA ALA A 82 -17.59 -12.92 -5.92
C ALA A 82 -17.93 -13.32 -4.47
N ARG A 83 -18.84 -14.28 -4.27
CA ARG A 83 -19.20 -14.77 -2.93
C ARG A 83 -18.08 -15.58 -2.27
N GLU A 84 -17.42 -16.44 -3.04
CA GLU A 84 -16.28 -17.26 -2.58
C GLU A 84 -15.09 -16.36 -2.19
N LEU A 85 -14.88 -15.25 -2.90
CA LEU A 85 -13.90 -14.23 -2.52
C LEU A 85 -14.22 -13.56 -1.19
N HIS A 86 -15.51 -13.27 -0.93
CA HIS A 86 -15.90 -12.68 0.34
C HIS A 86 -15.66 -13.64 1.51
N GLU A 87 -15.95 -14.93 1.31
CA GLU A 87 -15.64 -15.96 2.30
C GLU A 87 -14.13 -16.06 2.56
N LEU A 88 -13.31 -16.01 1.52
CA LEU A 88 -11.84 -16.02 1.63
C LEU A 88 -11.29 -14.78 2.35
N LEU A 89 -11.87 -13.61 2.09
CA LEU A 89 -11.44 -12.32 2.64
C LEU A 89 -12.10 -11.97 3.98
N GLY A 90 -13.03 -12.80 4.47
CA GLY A 90 -13.81 -12.50 5.67
C GLY A 90 -14.73 -11.28 5.52
N MET A 91 -15.16 -10.96 4.30
CA MET A 91 -16.01 -9.80 3.99
C MET A 91 -17.51 -10.14 4.11
N PRO A 92 -18.38 -9.16 4.40
CA PRO A 92 -19.84 -9.38 4.47
C PRO A 92 -20.40 -9.98 3.18
N THR A 93 -21.15 -11.08 3.28
CA THR A 93 -21.73 -11.78 2.10
C THR A 93 -23.16 -11.35 1.77
N ASP A 94 -23.61 -10.21 2.27
CA ASP A 94 -24.91 -9.66 1.89
C ASP A 94 -24.93 -9.30 0.39
N GLU A 95 -26.10 -9.35 -0.21
CA GLU A 95 -26.25 -9.25 -1.67
C GLU A 95 -25.76 -7.91 -2.22
N ALA A 96 -25.95 -6.80 -1.49
CA ALA A 96 -25.50 -5.48 -1.91
C ALA A 96 -23.97 -5.42 -1.99
N THR A 97 -23.29 -5.87 -0.93
CA THR A 97 -21.82 -5.90 -0.89
C THR A 97 -21.23 -6.84 -1.95
N VAL A 98 -21.83 -8.01 -2.17
CA VAL A 98 -21.40 -8.95 -3.22
C VAL A 98 -21.62 -8.37 -4.62
N ASN A 99 -22.70 -7.63 -4.86
CA ASN A 99 -22.98 -6.97 -6.13
C ASN A 99 -21.98 -5.85 -6.45
N ILE A 100 -21.55 -5.09 -5.44
CA ILE A 100 -20.47 -4.10 -5.56
C ILE A 100 -19.17 -4.81 -5.97
N THR A 101 -18.79 -5.89 -5.29
CA THR A 101 -17.58 -6.66 -5.64
C THR A 101 -17.67 -7.27 -7.03
N ARG A 102 -18.83 -7.76 -7.47
CA ARG A 102 -19.01 -8.25 -8.85
C ARG A 102 -18.76 -7.15 -9.89
N SER A 103 -19.23 -5.94 -9.63
CA SER A 103 -18.96 -4.76 -10.49
C SER A 103 -17.46 -4.45 -10.53
N ARG A 104 -16.78 -4.50 -9.38
CA ARG A 104 -15.33 -4.29 -9.25
C ARG A 104 -14.52 -5.37 -9.99
N LEU A 105 -14.88 -6.64 -9.86
CA LEU A 105 -14.25 -7.75 -10.57
C LEU A 105 -14.42 -7.62 -12.09
N GLY A 106 -15.60 -7.19 -12.55
CA GLY A 106 -15.82 -6.85 -13.96
C GLY A 106 -14.90 -5.73 -14.45
N ARG A 107 -14.68 -4.68 -13.64
CA ARG A 107 -13.74 -3.60 -13.95
C ARG A 107 -12.30 -4.09 -14.01
N LEU A 108 -11.85 -4.87 -13.03
CA LEU A 108 -10.50 -5.46 -12.98
C LEU A 108 -10.25 -6.39 -14.18
N THR A 109 -11.28 -7.10 -14.64
CA THR A 109 -11.21 -7.93 -15.85
C THR A 109 -11.00 -7.07 -17.09
N ARG A 110 -11.76 -5.97 -17.25
CA ARG A 110 -11.59 -5.02 -18.38
C ARG A 110 -10.24 -4.31 -18.39
N GLN A 111 -9.69 -4.03 -17.21
CA GLN A 111 -8.34 -3.46 -17.05
C GLN A 111 -7.24 -4.51 -17.24
N GLY A 112 -7.59 -5.80 -17.30
CA GLY A 112 -6.66 -6.89 -17.52
C GLY A 112 -5.99 -7.43 -16.27
N PHE A 113 -6.37 -7.04 -15.06
CA PHE A 113 -5.81 -7.67 -13.87
C PHE A 113 -6.30 -9.11 -13.69
N LEU A 114 -7.53 -9.38 -14.14
CA LEU A 114 -8.19 -10.69 -14.06
C LEU A 114 -8.64 -11.17 -15.43
N THR A 115 -8.83 -12.49 -15.56
CA THR A 115 -9.54 -13.13 -16.67
C THR A 115 -10.90 -13.63 -16.18
N GLN A 116 -11.83 -13.80 -17.12
CA GLN A 116 -13.15 -14.37 -16.85
C GLN A 116 -13.35 -15.64 -17.69
N PRO A 117 -12.83 -16.80 -17.25
CA PRO A 117 -12.95 -18.06 -17.98
C PRO A 117 -14.40 -18.58 -18.07
N GLY A 118 -15.28 -18.17 -17.15
CA GLY A 118 -16.69 -18.57 -17.13
C GLY A 118 -17.63 -17.50 -16.58
N GLN A 119 -18.94 -17.70 -16.74
CA GLN A 119 -19.94 -16.75 -16.26
C GLN A 119 -19.83 -16.57 -14.73
N GLY A 120 -19.51 -15.35 -14.29
CA GLY A 120 -19.33 -15.02 -12.87
C GLY A 120 -18.12 -15.66 -12.20
N ARG A 121 -17.17 -16.22 -12.97
CA ARG A 121 -15.92 -16.82 -12.46
C ARG A 121 -14.73 -15.99 -12.91
N TYR A 122 -13.91 -15.56 -11.96
CA TYR A 122 -12.76 -14.72 -12.18
C TYR A 122 -11.49 -15.46 -11.81
N GLN A 123 -10.40 -15.22 -12.53
CA GLN A 123 -9.10 -15.84 -12.30
C GLN A 123 -8.00 -14.80 -12.47
N LYS A 124 -6.83 -15.01 -11.86
CA LYS A 124 -5.68 -14.15 -12.09
C LYS A 124 -5.25 -14.21 -13.55
N ARG A 125 -5.05 -13.06 -14.20
CA ARG A 125 -4.36 -13.05 -15.49
C ARG A 125 -2.89 -13.39 -15.24
N THR A 126 -2.44 -14.52 -15.78
CA THR A 126 -1.03 -14.95 -15.75
C THR A 126 -0.28 -14.41 -16.96
#